data_AF-A0A3B9NJL6-F1
#
_entry.id   AF-A0A3B9NJL6-F1
#
_cell.length_a   1.000
_cell.length_b   1.000
_cell.length_c   1.000
_cell.angle_alpha   90.00
_cell.angle_beta   90.00
_cell.angle_gamma   90.00
#
_symmetry.space_group_name_H-M   'P 1'
#
loop_
_entity.id
_entity.type
_entity.pdbx_description
1 polymer ?
#
loop_
_entity_poly.entity_id
_entity_poly.type
_entity_poly.pdbx_seq_one_letter_code
_entity_poly.pdbx_strand_id
1 'polypeptide(L)'
;SSYDIHDLRKKLFFERNKDGSYNFKGSYVGSRGLFMGLTVADAYLNLSEGLIRLNKTEEGLRFLEIFQRHRYDETYSPPLASMSQESALKLVLDERRKEFIMRDSRWGDIKRLNKIDDGVIIPVRKLGDSEFLLKRNDNRYALPLPAEIIELTGMPQNPR
;
A
#
# COMPACT_ATOMS: atom_id res chain seq x y z
N SER A 1 10.50 -1.91 12.43
CA SER A 1 9.73 -0.83 11.78
C SER A 1 10.03 -0.89 10.29
N SER A 2 9.04 -0.75 9.41
CA SER A 2 9.27 -0.64 7.95
C SER A 2 9.76 0.75 7.51
N TYR A 3 9.55 1.77 8.34
CA TYR A 3 10.06 3.12 8.13
C TYR A 3 11.49 3.23 8.66
N ASP A 4 12.36 3.78 7.82
CA ASP A 4 13.75 4.11 8.13
C ASP A 4 13.85 5.19 9.23
N ILE A 5 15.03 5.38 9.82
CA ILE A 5 15.25 6.42 10.82
C ILE A 5 15.13 7.84 10.23
N HIS A 6 15.48 7.99 8.95
CA HIS A 6 15.42 9.26 8.21
C HIS A 6 14.05 9.52 7.56
N ASP A 7 13.12 8.57 7.66
CA ASP A 7 11.78 8.69 7.07
C ASP A 7 10.86 9.55 7.94
N LEU A 8 10.57 10.76 7.48
CA LEU A 8 9.76 11.76 8.19
C LEU A 8 8.32 11.28 8.38
N ARG A 9 7.81 10.40 7.53
CA ARG A 9 6.45 9.83 7.68
C ARG A 9 6.29 9.11 9.00
N LYS A 10 7.34 8.52 9.55
CA LYS A 10 7.27 7.86 10.87
C LYS A 10 6.85 8.85 11.97
N LYS A 11 7.38 10.07 11.93
CA LYS A 11 7.06 11.13 12.90
C LYS A 11 5.74 11.84 12.59
N LEU A 12 5.44 11.98 11.30
CA LEU A 12 4.24 12.69 10.83
C LEU A 12 2.97 11.84 10.90
N PHE A 13 3.05 10.56 10.56
CA PHE A 13 1.89 9.67 10.48
C PHE A 13 1.53 9.04 11.81
N PHE A 14 2.46 8.94 12.75
CA PHE A 14 2.24 8.22 14.00
C PHE A 14 2.51 9.08 15.21
N GLU A 15 1.68 8.88 16.23
CA GLU A 15 1.87 9.43 17.56
C GLU A 15 1.94 8.27 18.56
N ARG A 16 2.90 8.34 19.48
CA ARG A 16 3.07 7.32 20.51
C ARG A 16 2.16 7.62 21.70
N ASN A 17 1.37 6.63 22.11
CA ASN A 17 0.50 6.69 23.28
C ASN A 17 1.30 6.44 24.57
N LYS A 18 0.70 6.80 25.72
CA LYS A 18 1.31 6.60 27.05
C LYS A 18 1.61 5.13 27.36
N ASP A 19 0.77 4.22 26.88
CA ASP A 19 0.91 2.77 27.03
C ASP A 19 1.94 2.15 26.04
N GLY A 20 2.56 2.97 25.20
CA GLY A 20 3.54 2.53 24.21
C GLY A 20 2.96 2.09 22.87
N SER A 21 1.63 2.04 22.72
CA SER A 21 0.97 1.83 21.43
C SER A 21 1.10 3.07 20.52
N TYR A 22 0.64 2.97 19.27
CA TYR A 22 0.72 4.06 18.30
C TYR A 22 -0.63 4.35 17.67
N ASN A 23 -0.98 5.63 17.61
CA ASN A 23 -2.13 6.14 16.86
C ASN A 23 -1.68 6.67 15.52
N PHE A 24 -2.50 6.45 14.49
CA PHE A 24 -2.32 7.10 13.19
C PHE A 24 -2.93 8.51 13.22
N LYS A 25 -2.12 9.50 12.82
CA LYS A 25 -2.51 10.92 12.69
C LYS A 25 -2.19 11.52 11.31
N GLY A 26 -1.73 10.70 10.36
CA GLY A 26 -1.34 11.15 9.01
C GLY A 26 -2.51 11.43 8.06
N SER A 27 -3.67 11.84 8.55
CA SER A 27 -4.85 12.09 7.69
C SER A 27 -4.87 13.51 7.14
N TYR A 28 -5.38 13.70 5.91
CA TYR A 28 -5.39 15.00 5.22
C TYR A 28 -6.71 15.77 5.38
N VAL A 29 -7.62 15.29 6.21
CA VAL A 29 -8.94 15.92 6.45
C VAL A 29 -9.00 16.80 7.70
N GLY A 30 -7.86 17.06 8.37
CA GLY A 30 -7.79 17.89 9.58
C GLY A 30 -8.55 17.34 10.79
N SER A 31 -9.00 16.08 10.74
CA SER A 31 -9.75 15.40 11.79
C SER A 31 -9.27 13.94 11.94
N ARG A 32 -9.91 13.17 12.84
CA ARG A 32 -9.65 11.73 13.00
C ARG A 32 -10.21 10.86 11.87
N GLY A 33 -10.99 11.44 10.94
CA GLY A 33 -11.46 10.74 9.76
C GLY A 33 -10.30 10.31 8.86
N LEU A 34 -10.49 9.24 8.10
CA LEU A 34 -9.49 8.78 7.13
C LEU A 34 -9.70 9.48 5.79
N PHE A 35 -8.64 10.08 5.28
CA PHE A 35 -8.62 10.59 3.92
C PHE A 35 -8.48 9.42 2.93
N MET A 36 -9.27 9.41 1.85
CA MET A 36 -9.23 8.39 0.80
C MET A 36 -9.20 8.99 -0.62
N GLY A 37 -8.90 10.29 -0.74
CA GLY A 37 -8.81 10.98 -2.02
C GLY A 37 -7.48 10.73 -2.73
N LEU A 38 -7.40 11.18 -3.97
CA LEU A 38 -6.16 11.15 -4.75
C LEU A 38 -5.20 12.26 -4.30
N THR A 39 -3.91 11.96 -4.32
CA THR A 39 -2.84 12.91 -4.03
C THR A 39 -1.79 12.90 -5.13
N VAL A 40 -0.92 13.92 -5.14
CA VAL A 40 0.23 13.95 -6.04
C VAL A 40 1.18 12.77 -5.78
N ALA A 41 1.19 12.22 -4.55
CA ALA A 41 1.94 11.00 -4.23
C ALA A 41 1.49 9.80 -5.07
N ASP A 42 0.16 9.64 -5.27
CA ASP A 42 -0.41 8.60 -6.11
C ASP A 42 0.11 8.70 -7.54
N ALA A 43 0.14 9.92 -8.09
CA ALA A 43 0.63 10.16 -9.44
C ALA A 43 2.11 9.74 -9.59
N TYR A 44 2.99 10.18 -8.69
CA TYR A 44 4.42 9.81 -8.73
C TYR A 44 4.64 8.31 -8.58
N LEU A 45 3.99 7.67 -7.61
CA LEU A 45 4.18 6.24 -7.35
C LEU A 45 3.59 5.37 -8.46
N ASN A 46 2.42 5.71 -9.00
CA ASN A 46 1.82 5.00 -10.13
C ASN A 46 2.68 5.14 -11.40
N LEU A 47 3.16 6.36 -11.68
CA LEU A 47 4.02 6.62 -12.84
C LEU A 47 5.37 5.88 -12.72
N SER A 48 6.00 5.95 -11.55
CA SER A 48 7.25 5.24 -11.27
C SER A 48 7.08 3.73 -11.44
N GLU A 49 6.04 3.15 -10.83
CA GLU A 49 5.73 1.72 -10.96
C GLU A 49 5.48 1.33 -12.41
N GLY A 50 4.67 2.10 -13.14
CA GLY A 50 4.37 1.84 -14.55
C GLY A 50 5.61 1.87 -15.44
N LEU A 51 6.48 2.87 -15.29
CA LEU A 51 7.73 2.97 -16.04
C LEU A 51 8.66 1.79 -15.75
N ILE A 52 8.83 1.42 -14.48
CA ILE A 52 9.66 0.26 -14.10
C ILE A 52 9.10 -1.02 -14.74
N ARG A 53 7.78 -1.24 -14.70
CA ARG A 53 7.13 -2.40 -15.34
C ARG A 53 7.28 -2.42 -16.87
N LEU A 54 7.40 -1.26 -17.50
CA LEU A 54 7.67 -1.12 -18.94
C LEU A 54 9.15 -1.22 -19.31
N ASN A 55 10.00 -1.75 -18.43
CA ASN A 55 11.46 -1.82 -18.58
C ASN A 55 12.16 -0.45 -18.70
N LYS A 56 11.48 0.65 -18.35
CA LYS A 56 12.05 2.01 -18.28
C LYS A 56 12.52 2.31 -16.85
N THR A 57 13.36 1.44 -16.31
CA THR A 57 13.73 1.42 -14.89
C THR A 57 14.37 2.73 -14.44
N GLU A 58 15.32 3.27 -15.21
CA GLU A 58 15.99 4.54 -14.86
C GLU A 58 15.02 5.72 -14.83
N GLU A 59 14.10 5.81 -15.81
CA GLU A 59 13.06 6.85 -15.83
C GLU A 59 12.14 6.73 -14.61
N GLY A 60 11.69 5.52 -14.28
CA GLY A 60 10.84 5.28 -13.12
C GLY A 60 11.52 5.60 -11.79
N LEU A 61 12.83 5.30 -11.67
CA LEU A 61 13.63 5.63 -10.49
C LEU A 61 13.80 7.14 -10.32
N ARG A 62 13.89 7.92 -11.39
CA ARG A 62 13.93 9.41 -11.29
C ARG A 62 12.66 9.97 -10.67
N PHE A 63 11.48 9.46 -11.02
CA PHE A 63 10.23 9.88 -10.39
C PHE A 63 10.12 9.42 -8.94
N LEU A 64 10.62 8.22 -8.63
CA LEU A 64 10.69 7.73 -7.25
C LEU A 64 11.63 8.58 -6.39
N GLU A 65 12.74 9.05 -6.96
CA GLU A 65 13.68 9.94 -6.29
C GLU A 65 13.00 11.27 -5.91
N ILE A 66 12.30 11.90 -6.87
CA ILE A 66 11.54 13.13 -6.62
C ILE A 66 10.52 12.91 -5.49
N PHE A 67 9.81 11.77 -5.51
CA PHE A 67 8.89 11.41 -4.43
C PHE A 67 9.61 11.31 -3.07
N GLN A 68 10.73 10.59 -3.00
CA GLN A 68 11.48 10.33 -1.75
C GLN A 68 12.11 11.59 -1.16
N ARG A 69 12.58 12.55 -1.98
CA ARG A 69 13.12 13.83 -1.48
C ARG A 69 12.14 14.62 -0.60
N HIS A 70 10.84 14.34 -0.70
CA HIS A 70 9.81 14.98 0.13
C HIS A 70 9.38 14.14 1.35
N ARG A 71 9.94 12.93 1.53
CA ARG A 71 9.58 11.98 2.61
C ARG A 71 10.71 11.76 3.60
N TYR A 72 11.94 11.91 3.14
CA TYR A 72 13.12 11.69 3.96
C TYR A 72 13.80 13.02 4.28
N ASP A 73 14.55 13.05 5.38
CA ASP A 73 15.40 14.19 5.69
C ASP A 73 16.57 14.33 4.68
N GLU A 74 17.23 15.49 4.70
CA GLU A 74 18.30 15.84 3.76
C GLU A 74 19.54 14.93 3.86
N THR A 75 19.68 14.17 4.94
CA THR A 75 20.81 13.25 5.13
C THR A 75 20.59 11.90 4.47
N TYR A 76 19.36 11.61 4.04
CA TYR A 76 19.03 10.37 3.36
C TYR A 76 19.38 10.44 1.87
N SER A 77 20.26 9.52 1.44
CA SER A 77 20.54 9.30 0.03
C SER A 77 20.00 7.93 -0.37
N PRO A 78 18.90 7.85 -1.14
CA PRO A 78 18.36 6.57 -1.54
C PRO A 78 19.32 5.89 -2.53
N PRO A 79 19.67 4.60 -2.33
CA PRO A 79 20.61 3.89 -3.19
C PRO A 79 19.91 3.45 -4.49
N LEU A 80 19.54 4.40 -5.35
CA LEU A 80 18.77 4.13 -6.57
C LEU A 80 19.64 3.75 -7.78
N ALA A 81 20.95 3.99 -7.71
CA ALA A 81 21.85 3.72 -8.83
C ALA A 81 21.94 2.22 -9.15
N SER A 82 21.92 1.88 -10.43
CA SER A 82 22.16 0.53 -10.96
C SER A 82 21.25 -0.57 -10.38
N MET A 83 20.05 -0.21 -9.92
CA MET A 83 19.07 -1.20 -9.47
C MET A 83 18.55 -2.05 -10.63
N SER A 84 18.39 -3.36 -10.39
CA SER A 84 17.63 -4.22 -11.30
C SER A 84 16.17 -3.78 -11.33
N GLN A 85 15.46 -4.10 -12.42
CA GLN A 85 14.02 -3.83 -12.54
C GLN A 85 13.25 -4.43 -11.36
N GLU A 86 13.57 -5.65 -10.94
CA GLU A 86 12.96 -6.34 -9.80
C GLU A 86 13.18 -5.56 -8.49
N SER A 87 14.42 -5.12 -8.23
CA SER A 87 14.76 -4.38 -7.01
C SER A 87 14.07 -3.01 -6.99
N ALA A 88 14.02 -2.33 -8.14
CA ALA A 88 13.31 -1.06 -8.30
C ALA A 88 11.81 -1.23 -8.08
N LEU A 89 11.21 -2.29 -8.65
CA LEU A 89 9.79 -2.58 -8.49
C LEU A 89 9.45 -2.89 -7.03
N LYS A 90 10.27 -3.68 -6.36
CA LYS A 90 10.11 -3.94 -4.93
C LYS A 90 10.16 -2.64 -4.12
N LEU A 91 11.13 -1.77 -4.42
CA LEU A 91 11.30 -0.50 -3.72
C LEU A 91 10.09 0.43 -3.89
N VAL A 92 9.58 0.62 -5.11
CA VAL A 92 8.40 1.49 -5.33
C VAL A 92 7.15 0.93 -4.65
N LEU A 93 6.98 -0.38 -4.59
CA LEU A 93 5.87 -1.03 -3.88
C LEU A 93 6.00 -0.89 -2.35
N ASP A 94 7.22 -0.95 -1.82
CA ASP A 94 7.49 -0.69 -0.40
C ASP A 94 7.23 0.78 -0.03
N GLU A 95 7.61 1.72 -0.90
CA GLU A 95 7.29 3.15 -0.74
C GLU A 95 5.78 3.40 -0.79
N ARG A 96 5.08 2.77 -1.73
CA ARG A 96 3.61 2.81 -1.83
C ARG A 96 2.94 2.29 -0.56
N ARG A 97 3.47 1.22 0.03
CA ARG A 97 2.99 0.67 1.31
C ARG A 97 3.14 1.63 2.47
N LYS A 98 4.25 2.36 2.52
CA LYS A 98 4.55 3.34 3.57
C LYS A 98 3.71 4.62 3.42
N GLU A 99 3.49 5.06 2.19
CA GLU A 99 2.73 6.28 1.88
C GLU A 99 1.23 6.11 2.15
N PHE A 100 0.66 4.97 1.75
CA PHE A 100 -0.80 4.78 1.75
C PHE A 100 -1.33 3.95 2.92
N ILE A 101 -0.71 4.07 4.08
CA ILE A 101 -1.27 3.49 5.30
C ILE A 101 -2.57 4.24 5.67
N MET A 102 -3.63 3.50 6.05
CA MET A 102 -4.95 4.06 6.37
C MET A 102 -5.54 4.92 5.22
N ARG A 103 -5.36 4.48 3.97
CA ARG A 103 -5.85 5.11 2.72
C ARG A 103 -6.72 4.18 1.85
N ASP A 104 -7.14 3.04 2.37
CA ASP A 104 -7.92 1.99 1.65
C ASP A 104 -7.29 1.45 0.33
N SER A 105 -6.01 1.68 0.10
CA SER A 105 -5.33 1.23 -1.14
C SER A 105 -4.84 -0.21 -1.09
N ARG A 106 -4.53 -0.71 0.12
CA ARG A 106 -3.83 -2.01 0.26
C ARG A 106 -4.65 -3.19 -0.25
N TRP A 107 -5.97 -3.15 -0.07
CA TRP A 107 -6.82 -4.24 -0.52
C TRP A 107 -6.71 -4.45 -2.04
N GLY A 108 -6.78 -3.35 -2.80
CA GLY A 108 -6.57 -3.36 -4.25
C GLY A 108 -5.16 -3.81 -4.64
N ASP A 109 -4.13 -3.32 -3.95
CA ASP A 109 -2.75 -3.72 -4.21
C ASP A 109 -2.53 -5.22 -3.99
N ILE A 110 -3.04 -5.82 -2.91
CA ILE A 110 -2.91 -7.27 -2.68
C ILE A 110 -3.51 -8.06 -3.85
N LYS A 111 -4.71 -7.68 -4.29
CA LYS A 111 -5.42 -8.36 -5.38
C LYS A 111 -4.64 -8.26 -6.69
N ARG A 112 -4.21 -7.05 -7.09
CA ARG A 112 -3.50 -6.88 -8.37
C ARG A 112 -2.11 -7.51 -8.34
N LEU A 113 -1.36 -7.40 -7.24
CA LEU A 113 0.01 -7.90 -7.16
C LEU A 113 0.03 -9.44 -7.13
N ASN A 114 -0.91 -10.08 -6.41
CA ASN A 114 -1.05 -11.55 -6.45
C ASN A 114 -1.47 -12.10 -7.83
N LYS A 115 -2.05 -11.24 -8.68
CA LYS A 115 -2.48 -11.58 -10.04
C LYS A 115 -1.40 -11.32 -11.09
N ILE A 116 -0.69 -10.19 -11.00
CA ILE A 116 0.26 -9.72 -12.02
C ILE A 116 1.67 -10.25 -11.74
N ASP A 117 2.11 -10.23 -10.48
CA ASP A 117 3.51 -10.49 -10.10
C ASP A 117 3.72 -11.91 -9.55
N ASP A 118 2.73 -12.79 -9.74
CA ASP A 118 2.65 -14.07 -9.02
C ASP A 118 2.83 -13.93 -7.50
N GLY A 119 2.46 -12.75 -6.96
CA GLY A 119 2.73 -12.39 -5.59
C GLY A 119 2.16 -13.40 -4.59
N VAL A 120 2.90 -13.62 -3.51
CA VAL A 120 2.49 -14.50 -2.39
C VAL A 120 2.10 -13.65 -1.18
N ILE A 121 1.29 -12.61 -1.42
CA ILE A 121 0.81 -11.74 -0.36
C ILE A 121 -0.44 -12.38 0.26
N ILE A 122 -0.26 -13.03 1.41
CA ILE A 122 -1.32 -13.72 2.16
C ILE A 122 -1.61 -12.95 3.45
N PRO A 123 -2.74 -12.23 3.54
CA PRO A 123 -3.18 -11.64 4.80
C PRO A 123 -3.42 -12.73 5.85
N VAL A 124 -2.83 -12.53 7.03
CA VAL A 124 -3.01 -13.40 8.19
C VAL A 124 -3.58 -12.59 9.34
N ARG A 125 -4.66 -13.08 9.94
CA ARG A 125 -5.29 -12.51 11.14
C ARG A 125 -5.28 -13.57 12.23
N LYS A 126 -4.69 -13.25 13.38
CA LYS A 126 -4.76 -14.08 14.58
C LYS A 126 -5.86 -13.56 15.52
N LEU A 127 -6.67 -14.47 16.06
CA LEU A 127 -7.73 -14.17 17.03
C LEU A 127 -7.71 -15.26 18.11
N GLY A 128 -7.18 -14.93 19.29
CA GLY A 128 -6.83 -15.94 20.29
C GLY A 128 -5.81 -16.93 19.71
N ASP A 129 -6.08 -18.22 19.86
CA ASP A 129 -5.25 -19.30 19.31
C ASP A 129 -5.55 -19.61 17.83
N SER A 130 -6.59 -19.00 17.25
CA SER A 130 -7.01 -19.24 15.87
C SER A 130 -6.28 -18.33 14.89
N GLU A 131 -5.87 -18.91 13.75
CA GLU A 131 -5.26 -18.18 12.63
C GLU A 131 -6.17 -18.25 11.40
N PHE A 132 -6.46 -17.09 10.82
CA PHE A 132 -7.26 -16.93 9.62
C PHE A 132 -6.39 -16.39 8.49
N LEU A 133 -6.34 -17.14 7.39
CA LEU A 133 -5.57 -16.80 6.21
C LEU A 133 -6.48 -16.59 5.00
N LEU A 134 -6.12 -15.60 4.18
CA LEU A 134 -6.76 -15.33 2.91
C LEU A 134 -5.78 -15.68 1.78
N LYS A 135 -5.92 -16.88 1.23
CA LYS A 135 -5.01 -17.41 0.20
C LYS A 135 -5.01 -16.51 -1.02
N ARG A 136 -3.95 -16.57 -1.83
CA ARG A 136 -3.90 -15.87 -3.12
C ARG A 136 -5.10 -16.27 -3.99
N ASN A 137 -5.66 -15.30 -4.71
CA ASN A 137 -6.78 -15.50 -5.64
C ASN A 137 -8.06 -16.12 -5.02
N ASP A 138 -8.17 -16.12 -3.70
CA ASP A 138 -9.35 -16.61 -3.00
C ASP A 138 -10.59 -15.73 -3.27
N ASN A 139 -11.75 -16.35 -3.50
CA ASN A 139 -12.96 -15.61 -3.84
C ASN A 139 -13.38 -14.62 -2.74
N ARG A 140 -12.94 -14.85 -1.49
CA ARG A 140 -13.20 -13.97 -0.34
C ARG A 140 -12.51 -12.60 -0.45
N TYR A 141 -11.69 -12.36 -1.48
CA TYR A 141 -11.25 -11.00 -1.85
C TYR A 141 -12.36 -10.12 -2.45
N ALA A 142 -13.47 -10.72 -2.89
CA ALA A 142 -14.69 -10.02 -3.25
C ALA A 142 -15.60 -9.94 -2.02
N LEU A 143 -16.09 -8.73 -1.72
CA LEU A 143 -17.13 -8.56 -0.71
C LEU A 143 -18.43 -9.22 -1.20
N PRO A 144 -19.26 -9.78 -0.31
CA PRO A 144 -20.58 -10.24 -0.71
C PRO A 144 -21.39 -9.11 -1.32
N LEU A 145 -22.17 -9.44 -2.36
CA LEU A 145 -23.24 -8.57 -2.81
C LEU A 145 -24.26 -8.40 -1.68
N PRO A 146 -24.84 -7.20 -1.49
CA PRO A 146 -25.91 -6.99 -0.52
C PRO A 146 -27.07 -7.96 -0.75
N ALA A 147 -27.60 -8.53 0.34
CA ALA A 147 -28.68 -9.53 0.26
C ALA A 147 -29.92 -8.98 -0.46
N GLU A 148 -30.27 -7.72 -0.19
CA GLU A 148 -31.40 -7.02 -0.82
C GLU A 148 -31.30 -6.99 -2.35
N ILE A 149 -30.09 -6.79 -2.90
CA ILE A 149 -29.88 -6.76 -4.35
C ILE A 149 -30.12 -8.16 -4.96
N ILE A 150 -29.72 -9.22 -4.26
CA ILE A 150 -29.97 -10.60 -4.69
C ILE A 150 -31.46 -10.91 -4.63
N GLU A 151 -32.14 -10.52 -3.57
CA GLU A 151 -33.59 -10.72 -3.40
C GLU A 151 -34.39 -9.97 -4.47
N LEU A 152 -34.03 -8.71 -4.78
CA LEU A 152 -34.69 -7.89 -5.79
C LEU A 152 -34.49 -8.40 -7.22
N THR A 153 -33.31 -8.93 -7.54
CA THR A 153 -32.93 -9.23 -8.93
C THR A 153 -32.90 -10.72 -9.25
N GLY A 154 -32.83 -11.58 -8.25
CA GLY A 154 -32.57 -13.02 -8.40
C GLY A 154 -31.15 -13.37 -8.86
N MET A 155 -30.22 -12.40 -8.89
CA MET A 155 -28.86 -12.65 -9.37
C MET A 155 -28.06 -13.54 -8.39
N PRO A 156 -27.12 -14.38 -8.87
CA PRO A 156 -26.32 -15.22 -7.99
C PRO A 156 -25.35 -14.40 -7.13
N GLN A 157 -25.06 -14.89 -5.93
CA GLN A 157 -24.03 -14.34 -5.05
C GLN A 157 -22.62 -14.55 -5.64
N ASN A 158 -21.66 -13.72 -5.23
CA ASN A 158 -20.25 -13.96 -5.49
C ASN A 158 -19.84 -15.35 -4.99
N PRO A 159 -19.00 -16.08 -5.76
CA PRO A 159 -18.48 -17.37 -5.30
C PRO A 159 -17.69 -17.17 -3.99
N ARG A 160 -17.58 -18.22 -3.18
CA ARG A 160 -16.87 -18.21 -1.90
C ARG A 160 -15.68 -19.15 -1.90
#